data_AF-A0A7C7RN03-F1
#
_entry.id   AF-A0A7C7RN03-F1
#
_cell.length_a   1.000
_cell.length_b   1.000
_cell.length_c   1.000
_cell.angle_alpha   90.00
_cell.angle_beta   90.00
_cell.angle_gamma   90.00
#
_symmetry.space_group_name_H-M   'P 1'
#
loop_
_entity.id
_entity.type
_entity.pdbx_description
1 polymer ?
#
loop_
_entity_poly.entity_id
_entity_poly.type
_entity_poly.pdbx_seq_one_letter_code
_entity_poly.pdbx_strand_id
1 'polypeptide(L)'
;RKRLPRGGARAGLRSGTWLCHRRHPMEDKHYIEWIELITNGKVYRKFLNPGEGTEVIFEIKPEKFVVREYCNIHGLWTAEEE
;
A
#
# COMPACT_ATOMS: atom_id res chain seq x y z
N ARG A 1 -35.35 -12.89 -19.50
CA ARG A 1 -34.52 -12.77 -18.28
C ARG A 1 -33.10 -13.28 -18.58
N LYS A 2 -32.17 -12.40 -18.96
CA LYS A 2 -30.76 -12.79 -19.19
C LYS A 2 -30.10 -13.02 -17.82
N ARG A 3 -29.71 -14.27 -17.56
CA ARG A 3 -28.96 -14.67 -16.35
C ARG A 3 -27.55 -14.08 -16.43
N LEU A 4 -27.14 -13.34 -15.40
CA LEU A 4 -25.75 -12.96 -15.19
C LEU A 4 -24.90 -14.22 -14.98
N PRO A 5 -23.74 -14.38 -15.65
CA PRO A 5 -22.79 -15.38 -15.24
C PRO A 5 -22.17 -14.94 -13.90
N ARG A 6 -22.37 -15.77 -12.87
CA ARG A 6 -21.58 -15.72 -11.64
C ARG A 6 -20.15 -16.11 -12.00
N GLY A 7 -19.36 -15.13 -12.44
CA GLY A 7 -17.91 -15.26 -12.56
C GLY A 7 -17.32 -15.24 -11.16
N GLY A 8 -17.20 -16.42 -10.55
CA GLY A 8 -16.58 -16.59 -9.24
C GLY A 8 -15.15 -16.08 -9.27
N ALA A 9 -14.82 -15.21 -8.32
CA ALA A 9 -13.45 -14.88 -7.96
C ALA A 9 -12.77 -16.15 -7.40
N ARG A 10 -12.27 -17.00 -8.28
CA ARG A 10 -11.28 -18.02 -7.94
C ARG A 10 -9.90 -17.39 -8.09
N ALA A 11 -9.34 -16.95 -6.98
CA ALA A 11 -7.89 -16.79 -6.83
C ALA A 11 -7.59 -16.73 -5.34
N GLY A 12 -7.07 -17.82 -4.79
CA GLY A 12 -6.31 -17.78 -3.56
C GLY A 12 -5.01 -17.00 -3.81
N LEU A 13 -5.09 -15.67 -3.81
CA LEU A 13 -3.93 -14.80 -3.82
C LEU A 13 -4.15 -13.65 -2.83
N ARG A 14 -3.45 -13.68 -1.69
CA ARG A 14 -3.32 -12.51 -0.81
C ARG A 14 -2.44 -11.48 -1.51
N SER A 15 -3.01 -10.72 -2.44
CA SER A 15 -2.38 -9.53 -3.01
C SER A 15 -2.28 -8.48 -1.90
N GLY A 16 -1.07 -8.04 -1.55
CA GLY A 16 -0.86 -7.00 -0.54
C GLY A 16 -1.25 -5.61 -1.07
N THR A 17 -2.54 -5.27 -1.04
CA THR A 17 -2.96 -3.88 -1.19
C THR A 17 -2.65 -3.13 0.11
N TRP A 18 -1.76 -2.14 0.04
CA TRP A 18 -1.38 -1.32 1.19
C TRP A 18 -2.07 0.03 1.13
N LEU A 19 -3.03 0.20 2.04
CA LEU A 19 -3.65 1.49 2.30
C LEU A 19 -2.89 2.17 3.44
N CYS A 20 -2.47 3.42 3.24
CA CYS A 20 -1.98 4.25 4.36
C CYS A 20 -3.01 4.18 5.51
N HIS A 21 -2.55 3.79 6.70
CA HIS A 21 -3.40 3.33 7.81
C HIS A 21 -4.48 4.35 8.22
N ARG A 22 -4.24 5.64 7.97
CA ARG A 22 -5.24 6.71 8.02
C ARG A 22 -5.13 7.54 6.76
N ARG A 23 -6.27 8.02 6.23
CA ARG A 23 -6.28 9.00 5.13
C ARG A 23 -5.39 10.18 5.51
N HIS A 24 -4.22 10.22 4.91
CA HIS A 24 -3.23 11.26 5.14
C HIS A 24 -3.43 12.36 4.09
N PRO A 25 -3.30 13.65 4.45
CA PRO A 25 -3.31 14.72 3.45
C PRO A 25 -2.23 14.47 2.39
N MET A 26 -2.54 14.79 1.14
CA MET A 26 -1.60 14.72 0.02
C MET A 26 -1.55 16.11 -0.62
N GLU A 27 -1.27 17.11 0.19
CA GLU A 27 -1.14 18.51 -0.23
C GLU A 27 0.33 18.87 -0.45
N ASP A 28 0.62 19.88 -1.27
CA ASP A 28 2.00 20.26 -1.64
C ASP A 28 2.94 20.45 -0.43
N LYS A 29 2.40 20.91 0.70
CA LYS A 29 3.15 21.16 1.93
C LYS A 29 3.03 20.03 2.95
N HIS A 30 2.14 19.07 2.75
CA HIS A 30 1.86 17.99 3.67
C HIS A 30 1.40 16.76 2.89
N TYR A 31 2.34 15.87 2.60
CA TYR A 31 2.10 14.65 1.83
C TYR A 31 3.04 13.53 2.25
N ILE A 32 2.67 12.30 1.88
CA ILE A 32 3.54 11.15 1.98
C ILE A 32 4.48 11.17 0.78
N GLU A 33 5.79 11.25 1.01
CA GLU A 33 6.79 11.26 -0.06
C GLU A 33 7.01 9.87 -0.65
N TRP A 34 6.95 8.85 0.21
CA TRP A 34 7.12 7.47 -0.21
C TRP A 34 6.49 6.49 0.77
N ILE A 35 6.11 5.36 0.20
CA ILE A 35 5.69 4.16 0.91
C ILE A 35 6.66 3.04 0.51
N GLU A 36 7.12 2.29 1.50
CA GLU A 36 8.05 1.19 1.31
C GLU A 36 7.52 -0.07 1.97
N LEU A 37 7.69 -1.19 1.28
CA LEU A 37 7.34 -2.52 1.72
C LEU A 37 8.60 -3.40 1.73
N ILE A 38 8.98 -3.89 2.89
CA ILE A 38 10.10 -4.79 3.09
C ILE A 38 9.54 -6.17 3.37
N THR A 39 9.88 -7.16 2.55
CA THR A 39 9.45 -8.55 2.75
C THR A 39 10.40 -9.51 2.06
N ASN A 40 10.59 -10.71 2.61
CA ASN A 40 11.40 -11.77 2.00
C ASN A 40 12.82 -11.29 1.57
N GLY A 41 13.43 -10.41 2.36
CA GLY A 41 14.73 -9.80 2.07
C GLY A 41 14.74 -8.80 0.91
N LYS A 42 13.57 -8.45 0.36
CA LYS A 42 13.39 -7.46 -0.71
C LYS A 42 12.79 -6.19 -0.16
N VAL A 43 13.12 -5.08 -0.80
CA VAL A 43 12.61 -3.75 -0.49
C VAL A 43 11.92 -3.21 -1.73
N TYR A 44 10.64 -2.88 -1.61
CA TYR A 44 9.84 -2.26 -2.65
C TYR A 44 9.50 -0.84 -2.20
N ARG A 45 9.97 0.18 -2.91
CA ARG A 45 9.68 1.57 -2.58
C ARG A 45 8.91 2.25 -3.70
N LYS A 46 7.82 2.92 -3.34
CA LYS A 46 7.02 3.75 -4.23
C LYS A 46 7.08 5.19 -3.74
N PHE A 47 7.60 6.09 -4.57
CA PHE A 47 7.47 7.52 -4.36
C PHE A 47 6.08 7.98 -4.80
N LEU A 48 5.53 8.93 -4.07
CA LEU A 48 4.25 9.57 -4.33
C LEU A 48 4.46 11.07 -4.52
N ASN A 49 3.55 11.69 -5.26
CA ASN A 49 3.52 13.14 -5.44
C ASN A 49 2.34 13.77 -4.68
N PRO A 50 2.41 15.06 -4.32
CA PRO A 50 1.24 15.79 -3.87
C PRO A 50 0.06 15.62 -4.83
N GLY A 51 -1.14 15.45 -4.29
CA GLY A 51 -2.38 15.21 -5.03
C GLY A 51 -2.60 13.76 -5.46
N GLU A 52 -1.61 12.86 -5.34
CA GLU A 52 -1.81 11.44 -5.58
C GLU A 52 -2.56 10.76 -4.42
N GLY A 53 -3.18 9.61 -4.69
CA GLY A 53 -3.81 8.81 -3.65
C GLY A 53 -2.77 8.19 -2.70
N THR A 54 -3.10 8.08 -1.42
CA THR A 54 -2.28 7.41 -0.39
C THR A 54 -2.38 5.89 -0.44
N GLU A 55 -2.79 5.32 -1.57
CA GLU A 55 -3.04 3.89 -1.74
C GLU A 55 -2.00 3.31 -2.70
N VAL A 56 -1.26 2.30 -2.25
CA VAL A 56 -0.25 1.64 -3.08
C VAL A 56 -0.50 0.14 -3.08
N ILE A 57 -0.66 -0.41 -4.28
CA ILE A 57 -0.87 -1.84 -4.46
C ILE A 57 0.46 -2.49 -4.77
N PHE A 58 0.85 -3.48 -3.97
CA PHE A 58 1.99 -4.34 -4.25
C PHE A 58 1.45 -5.75 -4.53
N GLU A 59 1.58 -6.23 -5.76
CA GLU A 59 1.10 -7.55 -6.18
C GLU A 59 2.03 -8.68 -5.69
N ILE A 60 2.25 -8.73 -4.38
CA ILE A 60 3.10 -9.73 -3.73
C ILE A 60 2.33 -10.42 -2.60
N LYS A 61 2.75 -11.64 -2.27
CA LYS A 61 2.26 -12.45 -1.15
C LYS A 61 3.33 -12.51 -0.06
N PRO A 62 3.41 -11.52 0.84
CA PRO A 62 4.35 -11.57 1.94
C PRO A 62 3.81 -12.50 3.04
N GLU A 63 4.67 -13.34 3.62
CA GLU A 63 4.37 -14.05 4.88
C GLU A 63 4.65 -13.15 6.08
N LYS A 64 5.79 -12.47 6.05
CA LYS A 64 6.16 -11.39 6.98
C LYS A 64 6.51 -10.14 6.20
N PHE A 65 6.13 -8.99 6.71
CA PHE A 65 6.49 -7.74 6.07
C PHE A 65 6.59 -6.59 7.07
N VAL A 66 7.32 -5.56 6.63
CA VAL A 66 7.38 -4.26 7.27
C VAL A 66 6.96 -3.22 6.23
N VAL A 67 5.97 -2.41 6.57
CA VAL A 67 5.54 -1.26 5.78
C VAL A 67 6.05 0.00 6.46
N ARG A 68 6.66 0.88 5.67
CA ARG A 68 7.13 2.18 6.11
C ARG A 68 6.51 3.26 5.25
N GLU A 69 6.07 4.34 5.88
CA GLU A 69 5.57 5.53 5.19
C GLU A 69 6.25 6.75 5.74
N TYR A 70 6.63 7.67 4.85
CA TYR A 70 7.33 8.88 5.23
C TYR A 70 6.53 10.10 4.84
N CYS A 71 6.08 10.83 5.85
CA CYS A 71 5.47 12.14 5.71
C CYS A 71 6.54 13.21 5.79
N ASN A 72 6.49 14.19 4.89
CA ASN A 72 7.44 15.29 4.85
C ASN A 72 7.44 16.14 6.16
N ILE A 73 6.34 16.16 6.93
CA ILE A 73 6.23 16.90 8.20
C ILE A 73 6.21 16.01 9.45
N HIS A 74 5.63 14.81 9.38
CA HIS A 74 5.49 13.92 10.55
C HIS A 74 6.58 12.84 10.62
N GLY A 75 7.44 12.77 9.60
CA GLY A 75 8.53 11.82 9.52
C GLY A 75 8.08 10.40 9.19
N LEU A 76 8.85 9.43 9.68
CA LEU A 76 8.72 8.01 9.34
C LEU A 76 7.75 7.29 10.28
N TRP A 77 6.73 6.64 9.73
CA TRP A 77 5.90 5.67 10.44
C TRP A 77 6.19 4.27 9.93
N THR A 78 6.06 3.27 10.81
CA THR A 78 6.36 1.87 10.51
C THR A 78 5.29 0.97 11.10
N ALA A 79 4.86 -0.01 10.31
CA ALA A 79 3.98 -1.09 10.72
C ALA A 79 4.59 -2.41 10.27
N GLU A 80 4.46 -3.45 11.08
CA GLU A 80 5.05 -4.77 10.80
C GLU A 80 4.06 -5.87 11.15
N GLU A 81 4.15 -6.99 10.43
CA GLU A 81 3.40 -8.22 10.70
C GLU A 81 4.36 -9.41 10.62
N GLU A 82 4.36 -10.23 11.69
CA GLU A 82 5.23 -11.40 11.92
C GLU A 82 4.54 -12.74 11.72
#